data_AF-A0A7C3CLR9-F1
#
_entry.id   AF-A0A7C3CLR9-F1
#
_cell.length_a   1.000
_cell.length_b   1.000
_cell.length_c   1.000
_cell.angle_alpha   90.00
_cell.angle_beta   90.00
_cell.angle_gamma   90.00
#
_symmetry.space_group_name_H-M   'P 1'
#
loop_
_entity.id
_entity.type
_entity.pdbx_description
1 polymer ?
#
loop_
_entity_poly.entity_id
_entity_poly.type
_entity_poly.pdbx_seq_one_letter_code
_entity_poly.pdbx_strand_id
1 'polypeptide(L)' 'MDVKAIMTRIARMLQATLEDESDCSTVYAVMDEVAEAMEAGVDLSESMPDIHHHLKMCKSCHQELEALQNILHAADPV' A
#
# COMPACT_ATOMS: atom_id res chain seq x y z
N MET A 1 -10.05 -2.00 -30.70
CA MET A 1 -9.53 -2.39 -29.37
C MET A 1 -8.29 -3.25 -29.60
N ASP A 2 -7.16 -2.90 -28.99
CA ASP A 2 -5.91 -3.64 -29.15
C ASP A 2 -5.85 -4.80 -28.15
N VAL A 3 -6.05 -6.02 -28.65
CA VAL A 3 -6.04 -7.26 -27.85
C VAL A 3 -4.68 -7.50 -27.19
N LYS A 4 -3.57 -7.09 -27.82
CA LYS A 4 -2.22 -7.26 -27.27
C LYS A 4 -2.01 -6.37 -26.04
N ALA A 5 -2.51 -5.14 -26.09
CA ALA A 5 -2.47 -4.23 -24.95
C ALA A 5 -3.28 -4.78 -23.75
N ILE A 6 -4.45 -5.36 -24.01
CA ILE A 6 -5.30 -5.99 -22.98
C ILE A 6 -4.58 -7.18 -22.34
N MET A 7 -4.04 -8.10 -23.14
CA MET A 7 -3.33 -9.28 -22.63
C MET A 7 -2.10 -8.92 -21.79
N THR A 8 -1.36 -7.88 -22.20
CA THR A 8 -0.20 -7.40 -21.44
C THR A 8 -0.61 -6.83 -20.08
N ARG A 9 -1.75 -6.12 -20.02
CA ARG A 9 -2.27 -5.56 -18.77
C ARG A 9 -2.74 -6.66 -17.82
N ILE A 10 -3.46 -7.66 -18.34
CA ILE A 10 -3.93 -8.82 -17.54
C ILE A 10 -2.73 -9.62 -17.00
N ALA A 11 -1.72 -9.90 -17.82
CA ALA A 11 -0.53 -10.62 -17.38
C ALA A 11 0.25 -9.88 -16.27
N ARG A 12 0.33 -8.54 -16.33
CA ARG A 12 0.94 -7.74 -15.25
C ARG A 12 0.14 -7.78 -13.96
N MET A 13 -1.20 -7.78 -14.05
CA MET A 13 -2.06 -7.89 -12.88
C MET A 13 -1.93 -9.27 -12.21
N LEU A 14 -1.82 -10.35 -13.00
CA LEU A 14 -1.59 -11.70 -12.49
C LEU A 14 -0.18 -11.90 -11.93
N GLN A 15 0.84 -11.22 -12.47
CA GLN A 15 2.19 -11.25 -11.88
C GLN A 15 2.30 -10.46 -10.59
N ALA A 16 1.37 -9.51 -10.36
CA ALA A 16 1.35 -8.69 -9.16
C ALA A 16 0.62 -9.36 -7.99
N THR A 17 0.03 -10.55 -8.19
CA THR A 17 -0.49 -11.36 -7.08
C THR A 17 0.61 -12.28 -6.57
N LEU A 18 0.88 -12.23 -5.26
CA LEU A 18 1.82 -13.14 -4.59
C LEU A 18 1.07 -14.36 -4.05
N GLU A 19 1.77 -15.48 -3.84
CA GLU A 19 1.17 -16.66 -3.18
C GLU A 19 0.76 -16.36 -1.74
N ASP A 20 1.45 -15.42 -1.08
CA ASP A 20 1.14 -14.92 0.25
C ASP A 20 0.94 -13.40 0.14
N GLU A 21 -0.32 -12.98 0.00
CA GLU A 21 -0.71 -11.56 -0.04
C GLU A 21 -1.35 -11.22 1.31
N SER A 22 -0.77 -10.26 2.04
CA SER A 22 -1.39 -9.72 3.25
C SER A 22 -2.83 -9.31 2.92
N ASP A 23 -3.81 -9.76 3.70
CA ASP A 23 -5.18 -9.31 3.51
C ASP A 23 -5.39 -7.89 4.08
N CYS A 24 -6.48 -7.24 3.67
CA CYS A 24 -6.78 -5.89 4.14
C CYS A 24 -6.89 -5.82 5.67
N SER A 25 -7.40 -6.86 6.34
CA SER A 25 -7.51 -6.88 7.82
C SER A 25 -6.15 -6.85 8.50
N THR A 26 -5.17 -7.56 7.95
CA THR A 26 -3.79 -7.60 8.44
C THR A 26 -3.15 -6.23 8.28
N VAL A 27 -3.35 -5.57 7.14
CA VAL A 27 -2.84 -4.21 6.90
C VAL A 27 -3.52 -3.19 7.81
N TYR A 28 -4.85 -3.30 8.01
CA TYR A 28 -5.57 -2.41 8.92
C TYR A 28 -5.12 -2.53 10.37
N ALA A 29 -4.70 -3.72 10.80
CA ALA A 29 -4.26 -3.97 12.18
C ALA A 29 -2.95 -3.26 12.55
N VAL A 30 -2.15 -2.87 11.55
CA VAL A 30 -0.84 -2.21 11.72
C VAL A 30 -0.80 -0.82 11.05
N MET A 31 -1.95 -0.29 10.63
CA MET A 31 -2.02 0.91 9.78
C MET A 31 -1.50 2.17 10.48
N ASP A 32 -1.75 2.28 11.78
CA ASP A 32 -1.25 3.36 12.63
C ASP A 32 0.27 3.30 12.76
N GLU A 33 0.81 2.13 13.06
CA GLU A 33 2.25 1.87 13.15
C GLU A 33 2.96 2.16 11.83
N VAL A 34 2.33 1.80 10.70
CA VAL A 34 2.82 2.10 9.35
C VAL A 34 2.86 3.61 9.10
N ALA A 35 1.79 4.33 9.46
CA ALA A 35 1.75 5.78 9.27
C ALA A 35 2.83 6.49 10.09
N GLU A 36 2.98 6.13 11.38
CA GLU A 36 4.02 6.69 12.24
C GLU A 36 5.43 6.36 11.75
N ALA A 37 5.67 5.13 11.27
CA ALA A 37 6.95 4.74 10.71
C ALA A 37 7.30 5.57 9.46
N MET A 38 6.34 5.84 8.58
CA MET A 38 6.55 6.69 7.41
C MET A 38 6.87 8.14 7.79
N GLU A 39 6.19 8.70 8.79
CA GLU A 39 6.49 10.03 9.34
C GLU A 39 7.91 10.10 9.93
N ALA A 40 8.37 9.01 10.56
CA ALA A 40 9.74 8.87 11.04
C ALA A 40 10.78 8.65 9.92
N GLY A 41 10.37 8.60 8.65
CA GLY A 41 11.25 8.43 7.49
C GLY A 41 11.64 6.97 7.19
N VAL A 42 10.89 5.99 7.71
CA VAL A 42 11.13 4.57 7.43
C VAL A 42 10.69 4.23 6.01
N ASP A 43 11.55 3.53 5.26
CA ASP A 43 11.21 2.95 3.97
C ASP A 43 10.46 1.61 4.15
N LEU A 44 9.16 1.60 3.87
CA LEU A 44 8.32 0.41 3.96
C LEU A 44 8.71 -0.66 2.94
N SER A 45 9.33 -0.28 1.82
CA SER A 45 9.74 -1.26 0.81
C SER A 45 10.87 -2.17 1.30
N GLU A 46 11.66 -1.71 2.27
CA GLU A 46 12.72 -2.48 2.92
C GLU A 46 12.24 -3.12 4.24
N SER A 47 11.49 -2.38 5.05
CA SER A 47 11.10 -2.80 6.40
C SER A 47 9.85 -3.68 6.47
N MET A 48 8.89 -3.46 5.57
CA MET A 48 7.59 -4.14 5.55
C MET A 48 7.14 -4.40 4.10
N PRO A 49 7.92 -5.19 3.32
CA PRO A 49 7.72 -5.33 1.87
C PRO A 49 6.33 -5.83 1.48
N ASP A 50 5.74 -6.72 2.27
CA ASP A 50 4.42 -7.31 2.00
C ASP A 50 3.28 -6.31 2.22
N ILE A 51 3.39 -5.49 3.27
CA ILE A 51 2.44 -4.39 3.53
C ILE A 51 2.56 -3.32 2.45
N HIS A 52 3.79 -2.94 2.10
CA HIS A 52 4.06 -2.00 1.02
C HIS A 52 3.54 -2.49 -0.34
N HIS A 53 3.65 -3.80 -0.61
CA HIS A 53 3.06 -4.42 -1.80
C HIS A 53 1.53 -4.32 -1.78
N HIS A 54 0.89 -4.68 -0.66
CA HIS A 54 -0.57 -4.57 -0.53
C HIS A 54 -1.05 -3.13 -0.74
N LEU A 55 -0.38 -2.13 -0.17
CA LEU A 55 -0.73 -0.71 -0.35
C LEU A 55 -0.61 -0.25 -1.81
N LYS A 56 0.28 -0.87 -2.62
CA LYS A 56 0.35 -0.63 -4.07
C LYS A 56 -0.79 -1.27 -4.85
N MET A 57 -1.35 -2.37 -4.33
CA MET A 57 -2.37 -3.17 -5.01
C MET A 57 -3.81 -2.79 -4.60
N CYS A 58 -4.01 -2.47 -3.32
CA CYS A 58 -5.31 -2.18 -2.72
C CYS A 58 -5.53 -0.68 -2.57
N LYS A 59 -6.33 -0.12 -3.49
CA LYS A 59 -6.68 1.30 -3.48
C LYS A 59 -7.32 1.75 -2.16
N SER A 60 -8.17 0.93 -1.56
CA SER A 60 -8.83 1.28 -0.29
C SER A 60 -7.82 1.44 0.83
N CYS A 61 -6.93 0.47 1.04
CA CYS A 61 -5.91 0.56 2.08
C CYS A 61 -4.96 1.75 1.87
N HIS A 62 -4.58 2.03 0.61
CA HIS A 62 -3.80 3.22 0.27
C HIS A 62 -4.50 4.53 0.66
N GLN A 63 -5.79 4.65 0.34
CA GLN A 63 -6.56 5.88 0.62
C GLN A 63 -6.74 6.10 2.12
N GLU A 64 -6.95 5.02 2.89
CA GLU A 64 -7.06 5.11 4.35
C GLU A 64 -5.72 5.54 4.98
N LEU A 65 -4.59 4.99 4.51
CA LEU A 65 -3.26 5.41 4.96
C LEU A 65 -2.99 6.88 4.64
N GLU A 66 -3.28 7.31 3.42
CA GLU A 66 -3.12 8.71 2.99
C GLU A 66 -3.97 9.66 3.85
N ALA A 67 -5.21 9.27 4.17
CA ALA A 67 -6.06 10.03 5.07
C ALA A 67 -5.46 10.17 6.47
N LEU A 68 -4.88 9.08 7.01
CA LEU A 68 -4.23 9.08 8.31
C LEU A 68 -2.97 9.97 8.33
N GLN A 69 -2.12 9.88 7.30
CA GLN A 69 -0.95 10.76 7.17
C GLN A 69 -1.33 12.24 7.08
N ASN A 70 -2.40 12.56 6.35
CA ASN A 70 -2.91 13.93 6.29
C ASN A 70 -3.37 14.45 7.66
N ILE A 71 -3.95 13.59 8.50
CA ILE A 71 -4.34 13.94 9.87
C ILE A 71 -3.10 14.18 10.74
N LEU A 72 -2.08 13.30 10.64
CA LEU A 72 -0.83 13.44 11.38
C LEU A 72 -0.10 14.75 11.05
N HIS A 73 0.07 15.04 9.75
CA HIS A 73 0.67 16.30 9.29
C HIS A 73 -0.13 17.55 9.70
N ALA A 74 -1.46 17.45 9.83
CA ALA A 74 -2.28 18.55 10.30
C ALA A 74 -2.21 18.75 11.83
N ALA A 75 -1.92 17.68 12.58
CA ALA A 75 -1.80 17.68 14.03
C ALA A 75 -0.42 18.16 14.51
N ASP A 76 0.64 17.92 13.73
CA ASP A 76 2.00 18.42 13.95
C ASP A 76 2.35 19.54 12.95
N PRO A 77 1.98 20.82 13.22
CA PRO A 77 2.45 21.93 12.41
C PRO A 77 3.94 22.15 12.72
N VAL A 78 4.81 21.59 11.88
CA VAL A 78 6.23 21.98 11.80
C VAL A 78 6.34 23.47 11.44
#